data_AF-F0ZUT5-F1
#
_entry.id   AF-F0ZUT5-F1
#
_cell.length_a   1.000
_cell.length_b   1.000
_cell.length_c   1.000
_cell.angle_alpha   90.00
_cell.angle_beta   90.00
_cell.angle_gamma   90.00
#
_symmetry.space_group_name_H-M   'P 1'
#
loop_
_entity.id
_entity.type
_entity.pdbx_description
1 polymer ?
#
loop_
_entity_poly.entity_id
_entity_poly.type
_entity_poly.pdbx_seq_one_letter_code
_entity_poly.pdbx_strand_id
1 'polypeptide(L)'
;SEEVSKDFDAKPQGNLETVDMSLGDYKCEFSYVSTGGSNEQWVIHINDNSDHVVCIIGRPNPPKSYLLFHDFTATLTNTKTGKLSSPLNVEVYDNEGTTLMNDQFKVIENKVVPDKNFGKNIVLVQL
;
A
#
# COMPACT_ATOMS: atom_id res chain seq x y z
N SER A 1 -21.60 4.58 -0.32
CA SER A 1 -20.25 4.02 -0.44
C SER A 1 -19.85 4.18 -1.88
N GLU A 2 -18.71 4.83 -2.12
CA GLU A 2 -18.09 4.90 -3.44
C GLU A 2 -16.78 4.12 -3.41
N GLU A 3 -16.42 3.48 -4.52
CA GLU A 3 -15.17 2.73 -4.62
C GLU A 3 -14.58 2.80 -6.02
N VAL A 4 -13.25 2.79 -6.11
CA VAL A 4 -12.50 2.79 -7.36
C VAL A 4 -11.26 1.91 -7.20
N SER A 5 -10.90 1.21 -8.28
CA SER A 5 -9.68 0.38 -8.33
C SER A 5 -8.94 0.56 -9.65
N LYS A 6 -7.64 0.26 -9.62
CA LYS A 6 -6.78 0.22 -10.79
C LYS A 6 -5.75 -0.89 -10.65
N ASP A 7 -5.61 -1.66 -11.72
CA ASP A 7 -4.53 -2.62 -11.88
C ASP A 7 -3.24 -1.93 -12.30
N PHE A 8 -2.10 -2.43 -11.81
CA PHE A 8 -0.78 -2.00 -12.25
C PHE A 8 0.22 -3.16 -12.22
N ASP A 9 1.24 -3.08 -13.08
CA ASP A 9 2.37 -4.00 -13.06
C ASP A 9 3.44 -3.50 -12.10
N ALA A 10 3.63 -4.21 -10.99
CA ALA A 10 4.74 -4.00 -10.09
C ALA A 10 6.06 -4.46 -10.74
N LYS A 11 7.02 -3.55 -10.89
CA LYS A 11 8.25 -3.81 -11.67
C LYS A 11 9.43 -4.22 -10.78
N PRO A 12 10.18 -5.27 -11.11
CA PRO A 12 11.28 -5.81 -10.31
C PRO A 12 12.64 -5.17 -10.58
N GLN A 13 12.70 -3.93 -11.08
CA GLN A 13 13.92 -3.38 -11.68
C GLN A 13 14.85 -2.65 -10.71
N GLY A 14 14.48 -2.54 -9.43
CA GLY A 14 15.23 -1.78 -8.42
C GLY A 14 15.14 -0.26 -8.56
N ASN A 15 14.29 0.23 -9.46
CA ASN A 15 13.98 1.66 -9.59
C ASN A 15 12.83 2.05 -8.65
N LEU A 16 12.77 3.34 -8.29
CA LEU A 16 11.60 3.89 -7.62
C LEU A 16 10.43 3.99 -8.62
N GLU A 17 9.35 3.29 -8.31
CA GLU A 17 8.09 3.34 -9.05
C GLU A 17 7.01 3.94 -8.14
N THR A 18 6.07 4.69 -8.73
CA THR A 18 4.93 5.28 -8.01
C THR A 18 3.64 5.02 -8.76
N VAL A 19 2.61 4.60 -8.03
CA VAL A 19 1.24 4.46 -8.50
C VAL A 19 0.30 5.16 -7.54
N ASP A 20 -0.67 5.89 -8.06
CA ASP A 20 -1.69 6.54 -7.24
C ASP A 20 -3.10 6.31 -7.75
N MET A 21 -4.08 6.52 -6.88
CA MET A 21 -5.51 6.51 -7.15
C MET A 21 -6.17 7.66 -6.40
N SER A 22 -7.25 8.21 -6.95
CA SER A 22 -8.05 9.23 -6.27
C SER A 22 -9.53 8.90 -6.31
N LEU A 23 -10.22 9.17 -5.20
CA LEU A 23 -11.67 9.07 -5.05
C LEU A 23 -12.18 10.30 -4.31
N GLY A 24 -12.95 11.15 -4.99
CA GLY A 24 -13.40 12.42 -4.42
C GLY A 24 -12.21 13.27 -3.96
N ASP A 25 -12.18 13.59 -2.66
CA ASP A 25 -11.10 14.37 -2.05
C ASP A 25 -9.93 13.51 -1.55
N TYR A 26 -9.98 12.19 -1.68
CA TYR A 26 -8.96 11.28 -1.15
C TYR A 26 -8.00 10.80 -2.24
N LYS A 27 -6.71 10.84 -1.93
CA LYS A 27 -5.64 10.26 -2.76
C LYS A 27 -4.92 9.18 -1.99
N CYS A 28 -4.83 7.99 -2.59
CA CYS A 28 -3.93 6.94 -2.15
C CYS A 28 -2.75 6.84 -3.10
N GLU A 29 -1.54 6.73 -2.54
CA GLU A 29 -0.31 6.66 -3.31
C GLU A 29 0.59 5.56 -2.75
N PHE A 30 1.17 4.77 -3.64
CA PHE A 30 2.13 3.72 -3.33
C PHE A 30 3.40 3.93 -4.14
N SER A 31 4.48 4.25 -3.44
CA SER A 31 5.83 4.30 -3.99
C SER A 31 6.61 3.09 -3.50
N TYR A 32 7.37 2.44 -4.37
CA TYR A 32 8.14 1.26 -3.98
C TYR A 32 9.42 1.09 -4.80
N VAL A 33 10.37 0.38 -4.21
CA VAL A 33 11.57 -0.13 -4.88
C VAL A 33 11.60 -1.63 -4.66
N SER A 34 11.57 -2.43 -5.72
CA SER A 34 11.60 -3.89 -5.60
C SER A 34 12.51 -4.56 -6.61
N THR A 35 12.96 -5.76 -6.27
CA THR A 35 13.68 -6.68 -7.17
C THR A 35 12.97 -8.02 -7.27
N GLY A 36 13.22 -8.78 -8.34
CA GLY A 36 12.55 -10.04 -8.60
C GLY A 36 12.82 -10.57 -10.01
N GLY A 37 12.15 -11.66 -10.38
CA GLY A 37 12.33 -12.31 -11.68
C GLY A 37 11.41 -11.79 -12.80
N SER A 38 10.24 -11.26 -12.45
CA SER A 38 9.23 -10.79 -13.41
C SER A 38 8.38 -9.68 -12.83
N ASN A 39 7.65 -8.97 -13.69
CA ASN A 39 6.58 -8.08 -13.26
C ASN A 39 5.47 -8.88 -12.58
N GLU A 40 4.75 -8.23 -11.68
CA GLU A 40 3.59 -8.81 -11.00
C GLU A 40 2.39 -7.89 -11.13
N GLN A 41 1.21 -8.43 -11.45
CA GLN A 41 -0.03 -7.68 -11.41
C GLN A 41 -0.45 -7.40 -9.96
N TRP A 42 -0.72 -6.14 -9.66
CA TRP A 42 -1.17 -5.63 -8.37
C TRP A 42 -2.38 -4.72 -8.58
N VAL A 43 -3.09 -4.42 -7.49
CA VAL A 43 -4.25 -3.52 -7.49
C VAL A 43 -4.04 -2.44 -6.44
N ILE A 44 -4.42 -1.21 -6.78
CA ILE A 44 -4.67 -0.14 -5.80
C ILE A 44 -6.17 0.16 -5.80
N HIS A 45 -6.77 0.19 -4.62
CA HIS A 45 -8.21 0.32 -4.41
C HIS A 45 -8.47 1.34 -3.31
N ILE A 46 -9.42 2.25 -3.53
CA ILE A 46 -9.92 3.17 -2.51
C ILE A 46 -11.41 2.95 -2.37
N ASN A 47 -11.86 2.82 -1.13
CA ASN A 47 -13.28 2.74 -0.77
C ASN A 47 -13.58 3.85 0.24
N ASP A 48 -14.53 4.73 -0.10
CA ASP A 48 -15.05 5.79 0.76
C ASP A 48 -16.47 5.42 1.22
N ASN A 49 -16.54 5.01 2.49
CA ASN A 49 -17.78 4.76 3.19
C ASN A 49 -18.10 5.96 4.08
N SER A 50 -19.38 6.16 4.41
CA SER A 50 -19.87 7.30 5.19
C SER A 50 -19.13 7.59 6.50
N ASP A 51 -18.46 6.57 7.07
CA ASP A 51 -17.75 6.66 8.34
C ASP A 51 -16.21 6.57 8.22
N HIS A 52 -15.67 6.06 7.11
CA HIS A 52 -14.24 5.81 6.95
C HIS A 52 -13.83 5.65 5.49
N VAL A 53 -12.60 6.07 5.19
CA VAL A 53 -11.92 5.82 3.92
C VAL A 53 -10.86 4.78 4.13
N VAL A 54 -10.80 3.80 3.25
CA VAL A 54 -9.80 2.74 3.25
C VAL A 54 -9.08 2.71 1.91
N CYS A 55 -7.75 2.57 1.95
CA CYS A 55 -6.97 2.24 0.76
C CYS A 55 -6.34 0.85 0.90
N ILE A 56 -6.46 0.02 -0.13
CA ILE A 56 -5.85 -1.30 -0.21
C ILE A 56 -4.92 -1.33 -1.42
N ILE A 57 -3.66 -1.71 -1.19
CA ILE A 57 -2.66 -1.96 -2.21
C ILE A 57 -2.18 -3.39 -2.05
N GLY A 58 -2.32 -4.23 -3.06
CA GLY A 58 -1.90 -5.62 -2.90
C GLY A 58 -2.06 -6.48 -4.13
N ARG A 59 -1.64 -7.74 -3.99
CA ARG A 59 -1.91 -8.80 -4.95
C ARG A 59 -3.40 -9.17 -4.87
N PRO A 60 -4.13 -9.29 -5.99
CA PRO A 60 -5.50 -9.80 -5.96
C PRO A 60 -5.52 -11.26 -5.44
N ASN A 61 -6.51 -11.66 -4.63
CA ASN A 61 -6.58 -12.96 -3.91
C ASN A 61 -6.25 -14.23 -4.74
N PRO A 62 -5.35 -15.13 -4.28
CA PRO A 62 -4.02 -14.81 -3.77
C PRO A 62 -2.93 -15.56 -4.55
N PRO A 63 -2.10 -14.87 -5.33
CA PRO A 63 -0.77 -15.33 -5.68
C PRO A 63 0.23 -14.58 -4.81
N LYS A 64 1.04 -15.32 -4.04
CA LYS A 64 2.23 -14.82 -3.34
C LYS A 64 2.99 -13.83 -4.24
N SER A 65 3.54 -12.79 -3.63
CA SER A 65 4.50 -11.91 -4.31
C SER A 65 5.91 -12.51 -4.18
N TYR A 66 6.58 -12.67 -5.31
CA TYR A 66 7.99 -13.05 -5.39
C TYR A 66 8.90 -11.82 -5.51
N LEU A 67 8.34 -10.62 -5.44
CA LEU A 67 9.09 -9.38 -5.35
C LEU A 67 9.67 -9.20 -3.95
N LEU A 68 10.93 -8.76 -3.90
CA LEU A 68 11.59 -8.31 -2.70
C LEU A 68 11.53 -6.79 -2.65
N PHE A 69 10.70 -6.25 -1.77
CA PHE A 69 10.52 -4.81 -1.57
C PHE A 69 11.66 -4.28 -0.70
N HIS A 70 12.56 -3.49 -1.29
CA HIS A 70 13.67 -2.86 -0.57
C HIS A 70 13.22 -1.63 0.20
N ASP A 71 12.25 -0.91 -0.36
CA ASP A 71 11.65 0.27 0.25
C ASP A 71 10.21 0.40 -0.25
N PHE A 72 9.36 1.02 0.57
CA PHE A 72 8.01 1.40 0.17
C PHE A 72 7.50 2.58 0.96
N THR A 73 6.53 3.30 0.39
CA THR A 73 5.74 4.29 1.10
C THR A 73 4.32 4.18 0.58
N ALA A 74 3.39 3.85 1.48
CA ALA A 74 1.97 3.92 1.19
C ALA A 74 1.37 5.11 1.93
N THR A 75 0.54 5.90 1.23
CA THR A 75 0.01 7.16 1.77
C THR A 75 -1.48 7.25 1.48
N LEU A 76 -2.28 7.68 2.45
CA LEU A 76 -3.70 8.03 2.25
C LEU A 76 -3.93 9.44 2.76
N THR A 77 -4.40 10.35 1.88
CA THR A 77 -4.50 11.77 2.20
C THR A 77 -5.82 12.34 1.72
N ASN A 78 -6.43 13.24 2.50
CA ASN A 78 -7.42 14.15 1.96
C ASN A 78 -6.71 15.32 1.26
N THR A 79 -6.89 15.45 -0.04
CA THR A 79 -6.23 16.43 -0.92
C THR A 79 -6.61 17.88 -0.62
N LYS A 80 -7.75 18.13 0.05
CA LYS A 80 -8.16 19.49 0.45
C LYS A 80 -7.54 19.92 1.77
N THR A 81 -7.46 19.02 2.75
CA THR A 81 -7.02 19.37 4.13
C THR A 81 -5.60 18.92 4.42
N GLY A 82 -5.03 18.02 3.61
CA GLY A 82 -3.76 17.35 3.85
C GLY A 82 -3.80 16.30 4.97
N LYS A 83 -4.95 16.09 5.63
CA LYS A 83 -5.08 15.23 6.82
C LYS A 83 -6.38 14.44 6.80
N LEU A 84 -6.32 13.21 7.30
CA LEU A 84 -7.51 12.41 7.54
C LEU A 84 -8.24 12.87 8.81
N SER A 85 -9.55 12.66 8.84
CA SER A 85 -10.40 12.98 9.99
C SER A 85 -10.18 12.02 11.17
N SER A 86 -9.61 10.84 10.92
CA SER A 86 -9.25 9.83 11.92
C SER A 86 -7.83 9.30 11.69
N PRO A 87 -7.18 8.71 12.72
CA PRO A 87 -5.94 7.96 12.53
C PRO A 87 -6.12 6.81 11.53
N LEU A 88 -5.03 6.46 10.83
CA LEU A 88 -5.00 5.30 9.94
C LEU A 88 -5.20 4.00 10.71
N ASN A 89 -5.97 3.07 10.13
CA ASN A 89 -6.05 1.70 10.61
C ASN A 89 -5.23 0.80 9.68
N VAL A 90 -3.96 0.60 10.04
CA VAL A 90 -2.98 -0.01 9.15
C VAL A 90 -2.89 -1.51 9.38
N GLU A 91 -3.01 -2.27 8.29
CA GLU A 91 -2.69 -3.69 8.25
C GLU A 91 -1.75 -3.96 7.09
N VAL A 92 -0.64 -4.64 7.34
CA VAL A 92 0.30 -5.06 6.31
C VAL A 92 0.46 -6.55 6.41
N TYR A 93 0.36 -7.28 5.30
CA TYR A 93 0.44 -8.74 5.27
C TYR A 93 1.61 -9.23 4.43
N ASP A 94 2.21 -10.33 4.85
CA ASP A 94 3.20 -11.08 4.09
C ASP A 94 2.55 -12.20 3.25
N ASN A 95 3.38 -12.94 2.51
CA ASN A 95 2.95 -14.06 1.66
C ASN A 95 2.27 -15.22 2.39
N GLU A 96 2.44 -15.34 3.71
CA GLU A 96 1.79 -16.37 4.52
C GLU A 96 0.47 -15.87 5.10
N GLY A 97 0.05 -14.64 4.74
CA GLY A 97 -1.12 -13.98 5.31
C GLY A 97 -0.91 -13.56 6.77
N THR A 98 0.35 -13.49 7.22
CA THR A 98 0.68 -13.03 8.56
C THR A 98 0.75 -11.52 8.55
N THR A 99 0.07 -10.87 9.50
CA THR A 99 0.18 -9.43 9.70
C THR A 99 1.60 -9.10 10.18
N LEU A 100 2.27 -8.17 9.49
CA LEU A 100 3.56 -7.65 9.92
C LEU A 100 3.41 -6.93 11.26
N MET A 101 4.46 -7.01 12.08
CA MET A 101 4.51 -6.34 13.37
C MET A 101 4.99 -4.88 13.23
N ASN A 102 4.66 -4.05 14.21
CA ASN A 102 5.02 -2.62 14.23
C ASN A 102 6.53 -2.33 14.30
N ASP A 103 7.39 -3.33 14.47
CA ASP A 103 8.85 -3.17 14.36
C ASP A 103 9.36 -3.45 12.93
N GLN A 104 8.47 -3.84 12.02
CA GLN A 104 8.73 -4.08 10.60
C GLN A 104 8.25 -2.92 9.71
N PHE A 105 7.36 -2.06 10.21
CA PHE A 105 6.91 -0.84 9.54
C PHE A 105 6.61 0.26 10.56
N LYS A 106 6.58 1.52 10.11
CA LYS A 106 6.17 2.67 10.90
C LYS A 106 5.00 3.38 10.26
N VAL A 107 4.10 3.87 11.10
CA VAL A 107 3.08 4.85 10.71
C VAL A 107 3.59 6.24 11.08
N ILE A 108 3.74 7.11 10.09
CA ILE A 108 4.19 8.50 10.26
C ILE A 108 3.11 9.39 9.67
N GLU A 109 2.33 10.03 10.54
CA GLU A 109 1.15 10.82 10.14
C GLU A 109 0.16 9.97 9.34
N ASN A 110 0.16 10.14 8.01
CA ASN A 110 -0.72 9.47 7.06
C ASN A 110 0.03 8.54 6.10
N LYS A 111 1.26 8.15 6.48
CA LYS A 111 2.17 7.31 5.68
C LYS A 111 2.53 6.05 6.42
N VAL A 112 2.69 4.97 5.67
CA VAL A 112 3.25 3.69 6.12
C VAL A 112 4.56 3.46 5.39
N VAL A 113 5.64 3.24 6.14
CA VAL A 113 7.00 3.05 5.61
C VAL A 113 7.65 1.84 6.28
N PRO A 114 8.63 1.16 5.65
CA PRO A 114 9.34 0.07 6.28
C PRO A 114 10.15 0.55 7.48
N ASP A 115 10.32 -0.33 8.48
CA ASP A 115 11.29 -0.14 9.55
C ASP A 115 12.53 -1.01 9.30
N LYS A 116 13.55 -0.88 10.15
CA LYS A 116 14.81 -1.60 10.10
C LYS A 116 14.67 -3.13 10.04
N ASN A 117 13.61 -3.71 10.62
CA ASN A 117 13.37 -5.16 10.63
C ASN A 117 12.43 -5.60 9.49
N PHE A 118 12.15 -4.71 8.52
CA PHE A 118 11.30 -5.06 7.38
C PHE A 118 11.90 -6.22 6.58
N GLY A 119 11.14 -7.32 6.50
CA GLY A 119 11.55 -8.56 5.83
C GLY A 119 11.54 -8.52 4.31
N LYS A 120 11.26 -7.35 3.70
CA LYS A 120 11.14 -7.15 2.24
C LYS A 120 10.01 -7.92 1.58
N ASN A 121 9.05 -8.42 2.36
CA ASN A 121 7.93 -9.19 1.85
C ASN A 121 6.62 -8.51 2.23
N ILE A 122 5.81 -8.21 1.21
CA ILE A 122 4.47 -7.64 1.34
C ILE A 122 3.62 -8.29 0.25
N VAL A 123 2.40 -8.67 0.62
CA VAL A 123 1.34 -9.06 -0.30
C VAL A 123 0.19 -8.05 -0.30
N LEU A 124 0.00 -7.34 0.81
CA LEU A 124 -1.08 -6.37 1.00
C LEU A 124 -0.67 -5.27 1.99
N VAL A 125 -1.04 -4.04 1.69
CA VAL A 125 -0.99 -2.87 2.58
C VAL A 125 -2.39 -2.25 2.61
N GLN A 126 -2.98 -2.14 3.78
CA GLN A 126 -4.24 -1.44 4.03
C GLN A 126 -3.98 -0.20 4.89
N LEU A 127 -4.61 0.92 4.54
CA LEU A 127 -4.56 2.21 5.23
C LEU A 127 -5.96 2.69 5.58
#